data_AF-A0A7W4UCW1-F1
#
_entry.id   AF-A0A7W4UCW1-F1
#
_cell.length_a   1.000
_cell.length_b   1.000
_cell.length_c   1.000
_cell.angle_alpha   90.00
_cell.angle_beta   90.00
_cell.angle_gamma   90.00
#
_symmetry.space_group_name_H-M   'P 1'
#
loop_
_entity.id
_entity.type
_entity.pdbx_description
1 polymer ?
#
loop_
_entity_poly.entity_id
_entity_poly.type
_entity_poly.pdbx_seq_one_letter_code
_entity_poly.pdbx_strand_id
1 'polypeptide(L)'
;MNARIRATMEKRERGEKGFTLIELLVVVIIIGILAAIAIPAFLKQREKAWGAAVVSDVKNATTAAEAYATDNNGLYTGMTDVTLAGAGLTTSADVTLVVTPKDSDKSYTIVGTHGKLPNTHKWTYDSVTGKTTKTTS
;
A
#
# COMPACT_ATOMS: atom_id res chain seq x y z
N MET A 1 72.63 -9.86 11.15
CA MET A 1 71.57 -8.95 10.63
C MET A 1 70.49 -9.66 9.78
N ASN A 2 70.66 -10.94 9.39
CA ASN A 2 69.79 -11.60 8.40
C ASN A 2 68.59 -12.37 8.99
N ALA A 3 68.48 -12.49 10.32
CA ALA A 3 67.42 -13.24 10.98
C ALA A 3 66.07 -12.49 11.05
N ARG A 4 66.09 -11.15 11.09
CA ARG A 4 64.87 -10.32 11.17
C ARG A 4 64.06 -10.30 9.86
N ILE A 5 64.72 -10.52 8.72
CA ILE A 5 64.06 -10.52 7.40
C ILE A 5 63.25 -11.81 7.16
N ARG A 6 63.67 -12.94 7.75
CA ARG A 6 62.96 -14.24 7.63
C ARG A 6 61.67 -14.28 8.44
N ALA A 7 61.67 -13.71 9.65
CA ALA A 7 60.51 -13.67 10.54
C ALA A 7 59.35 -12.79 10.00
N THR A 8 59.63 -11.81 9.14
CA THR A 8 58.61 -11.00 8.46
C THR A 8 58.00 -11.68 7.24
N MET A 9 58.68 -12.67 6.63
CA MET A 9 58.16 -13.42 5.48
C MET A 9 57.32 -14.64 5.89
N GLU A 10 57.63 -15.30 7.02
CA GLU A 10 56.80 -16.40 7.56
C GLU A 10 55.40 -15.98 8.04
N LYS A 11 55.14 -14.67 8.17
CA LYS A 11 53.84 -14.14 8.63
C LYS A 11 52.85 -13.83 7.52
N ARG A 12 53.23 -13.94 6.23
CA ARG A 12 52.35 -13.62 5.10
C ARG A 12 51.67 -14.83 4.45
N GLU A 13 52.05 -16.06 4.80
CA GLU A 13 51.48 -17.28 4.22
C GLU A 13 50.31 -17.86 5.02
N ARG A 14 50.01 -17.29 6.20
CA ARG A 14 48.85 -17.68 7.00
C ARG A 14 47.66 -16.76 6.71
N GLY A 15 46.89 -17.11 5.68
CA GLY A 15 45.43 -17.10 5.83
C GLY A 15 44.60 -16.09 5.05
N GLU A 16 45.07 -15.50 3.96
CA GLU A 16 44.16 -14.82 3.03
C GLU A 16 43.51 -15.86 2.11
N LYS A 17 42.48 -16.56 2.63
CA LYS A 17 41.59 -17.39 1.83
C LYS A 17 40.70 -16.47 0.98
N GLY A 18 40.95 -16.42 -0.32
CA GLY A 18 40.06 -15.74 -1.27
C GLY A 18 38.70 -16.45 -1.36
N PHE A 19 37.65 -15.68 -1.63
CA PHE A 19 36.30 -16.20 -1.89
C PHE A 19 36.33 -17.09 -3.14
N THR A 20 35.78 -18.30 -3.08
CA THR A 20 35.72 -19.15 -4.26
C THR A 20 34.55 -18.75 -5.16
N LEU A 21 34.73 -18.88 -6.48
CA LEU A 21 33.63 -18.62 -7.43
C LEU A 21 32.44 -19.55 -7.22
N ILE A 22 32.69 -20.78 -6.74
CA ILE A 22 31.63 -21.75 -6.43
C ILE A 22 30.82 -21.36 -5.19
N GLU A 23 31.45 -20.75 -4.18
CA GLU A 23 30.74 -20.20 -3.02
C GLU A 23 29.81 -19.07 -3.41
N LEU A 24 30.23 -18.17 -4.30
CA LEU A 24 29.32 -17.14 -4.82
C LEU A 24 28.23 -17.72 -5.73
N LEU A 25 28.56 -18.73 -6.53
CA LEU A 25 27.61 -19.37 -7.45
C LEU A 25 26.43 -20.01 -6.71
N VAL A 26 26.70 -20.80 -5.65
CA VAL A 26 25.61 -21.46 -4.91
C VAL A 26 24.73 -20.45 -4.18
N VAL A 27 25.31 -19.35 -3.68
CA VAL A 27 24.56 -18.29 -2.98
C VAL A 27 23.59 -17.58 -3.93
N VAL A 28 24.03 -17.20 -5.14
CA VAL A 28 23.13 -16.55 -6.10
C VAL A 28 22.03 -17.48 -6.59
N ILE A 29 22.29 -18.79 -6.67
CA ILE A 29 21.27 -19.79 -7.00
C ILE A 29 20.19 -19.84 -5.91
N ILE A 30 20.58 -19.90 -4.63
CA ILE A 30 19.63 -19.95 -3.52
C ILE A 30 18.82 -18.65 -3.43
N ILE A 31 19.47 -17.49 -3.52
CA ILE A 31 18.77 -16.19 -3.53
C ILE A 31 17.84 -16.09 -4.75
N GLY A 32 18.24 -16.61 -5.90
CA GLY A 32 17.41 -16.67 -7.11
C GLY A 32 16.13 -17.47 -6.91
N ILE A 33 16.19 -18.64 -6.27
CA ILE A 33 15.02 -19.46 -5.96
C ILE A 33 14.09 -18.75 -4.97
N LEU A 34 14.66 -18.15 -3.92
CA LEU A 34 13.87 -17.41 -2.93
C LEU A 34 13.19 -16.19 -3.54
N ALA A 35 13.91 -15.42 -4.37
CA ALA A 35 13.39 -14.24 -5.05
C ALA A 35 12.25 -14.59 -6.03
N ALA A 36 12.38 -15.69 -6.76
CA ALA A 36 11.36 -16.15 -7.71
C ALA A 36 9.99 -16.41 -7.02
N ILE A 37 9.99 -16.89 -5.78
CA ILE A 37 8.76 -17.11 -4.99
C ILE A 37 8.33 -15.82 -4.28
N ALA A 38 9.28 -15.09 -3.69
CA ALA A 38 8.99 -13.94 -2.85
C ALA A 38 8.45 -12.74 -3.64
N ILE A 39 8.98 -12.45 -4.83
CA ILE A 39 8.57 -11.27 -5.63
C ILE A 39 7.08 -11.32 -6.00
N PRO A 40 6.53 -12.38 -6.64
CA PRO A 40 5.11 -12.40 -6.99
C PRO A 40 4.21 -12.38 -5.76
N ALA A 41 4.60 -13.02 -4.66
CA ALA A 41 3.85 -12.97 -3.40
C ALA A 41 3.81 -11.55 -2.81
N PHE A 42 4.96 -10.88 -2.79
CA PHE A 42 5.09 -9.50 -2.32
C PHE A 42 4.25 -8.53 -3.16
N LEU A 43 4.28 -8.66 -4.49
CA LEU A 43 3.47 -7.81 -5.38
C LEU A 43 1.96 -7.96 -5.09
N LYS A 44 1.46 -9.19 -4.96
CA LYS A 44 0.06 -9.46 -4.60
C LYS A 44 -0.31 -8.91 -3.21
N GLN A 45 0.59 -9.07 -2.24
CA GLN A 45 0.36 -8.52 -0.89
C GLN A 45 0.29 -7.00 -0.91
N ARG A 46 1.13 -6.35 -1.71
CA ARG A 46 1.13 -4.89 -1.89
C ARG A 46 -0.16 -4.41 -2.56
N GLU A 47 -0.65 -5.09 -3.59
CA GLU A 47 -1.95 -4.79 -4.21
C GLU A 47 -3.11 -4.92 -3.21
N LYS A 48 -3.09 -5.96 -2.38
CA LYS A 48 -4.08 -6.13 -1.30
C LYS A 48 -3.98 -5.00 -0.27
N ALA A 49 -2.77 -4.55 0.09
CA ALA A 49 -2.55 -3.45 1.01
C ALA A 49 -3.10 -2.12 0.46
N TRP A 50 -2.88 -1.83 -0.83
CA TRP A 50 -3.48 -0.67 -1.48
C TRP A 50 -5.01 -0.72 -1.46
N GLY A 51 -5.60 -1.87 -1.78
CA GLY A 51 -7.06 -2.04 -1.67
C GLY A 51 -7.59 -1.87 -0.25
N ALA A 52 -6.84 -2.34 0.76
CA ALA A 52 -7.20 -2.15 2.16
C ALA A 52 -7.14 -0.67 2.59
N ALA A 53 -6.16 0.10 2.09
CA ALA A 53 -6.07 1.53 2.31
C ALA A 53 -7.31 2.25 1.76
N VAL A 54 -7.72 1.94 0.53
CA VAL A 54 -8.95 2.51 -0.05
C VAL A 54 -10.18 2.19 0.80
N VAL A 55 -10.34 0.93 1.23
CA VAL A 55 -11.49 0.53 2.08
C VAL A 55 -11.49 1.29 3.40
N SER A 56 -10.32 1.47 4.02
CA SER A 56 -10.17 2.24 5.25
C SER A 56 -10.59 3.70 5.05
N ASP A 57 -10.11 4.33 3.99
CA ASP A 57 -10.43 5.74 3.70
C ASP A 57 -11.91 5.93 3.33
N VAL A 58 -12.51 4.99 2.58
CA VAL A 58 -13.96 4.99 2.32
C VAL A 58 -14.74 4.92 3.62
N LYS A 59 -14.33 4.07 4.57
CA LYS A 59 -14.98 3.98 5.89
C LYS A 59 -14.83 5.27 6.70
N ASN A 60 -13.66 5.88 6.70
CA ASN A 60 -13.43 7.16 7.36
C ASN A 60 -14.29 8.27 6.74
N ALA A 61 -14.43 8.26 5.41
CA ALA A 61 -15.29 9.18 4.68
C ALA A 61 -16.79 8.95 4.96
N THR A 62 -17.23 7.70 5.15
CA THR A 62 -18.58 7.39 5.65
C THR A 62 -18.81 8.05 7.00
N THR A 63 -17.88 7.89 7.95
CA THR A 63 -18.00 8.55 9.27
C THR A 63 -18.04 10.08 9.15
N ALA A 64 -17.23 10.68 8.27
CA ALA A 64 -17.26 12.11 8.01
C ALA A 64 -18.59 12.55 7.35
N ALA A 65 -19.17 11.74 6.47
CA ALA A 65 -20.46 12.01 5.85
C ALA A 65 -21.60 11.99 6.88
N GLU A 66 -21.62 11.03 7.81
CA GLU A 66 -22.61 11.00 8.90
C GLU A 66 -22.49 12.22 9.83
N ALA A 67 -21.25 12.65 10.12
CA ALA A 67 -21.01 13.86 10.88
C ALA A 67 -21.53 15.10 10.12
N TYR A 68 -21.24 15.21 8.82
CA TYR A 68 -21.77 16.28 7.98
C TYR A 68 -23.30 16.33 8.00
N ALA A 69 -23.97 15.19 7.87
CA ALA A 69 -25.44 15.14 7.92
C ALA A 69 -25.99 15.57 9.28
N THR A 70 -25.30 15.27 10.38
CA THR A 70 -25.69 15.72 11.73
C THR A 70 -25.78 17.25 11.79
N ASP A 71 -24.86 17.95 11.14
CA ASP A 71 -24.84 19.42 11.06
C ASP A 71 -25.80 19.99 9.99
N ASN A 72 -26.27 19.16 9.05
CA ASN A 72 -27.09 19.55 7.89
C ASN A 72 -28.49 18.93 7.92
N ASN A 73 -29.13 18.88 9.09
CA ASN A 73 -30.50 18.41 9.27
C ASN A 73 -30.77 16.97 8.77
N GLY A 74 -29.75 16.11 8.81
CA GLY A 74 -29.82 14.74 8.31
C GLY A 74 -29.75 14.61 6.79
N LEU A 75 -29.37 15.69 6.09
CA LEU A 75 -29.23 15.72 4.63
C LEU A 75 -27.76 15.79 4.22
N TYR A 76 -27.48 15.25 3.05
CA TYR A 76 -26.16 15.24 2.41
C TYR A 76 -26.04 16.30 1.31
N THR A 77 -26.92 17.31 1.31
CA THR A 77 -26.96 18.34 0.27
C THR A 77 -25.64 19.10 0.21
N GLY A 78 -25.08 19.25 -0.99
CA GLY A 78 -23.81 19.94 -1.21
C GLY A 78 -22.58 19.19 -0.70
N MET A 79 -22.73 17.97 -0.15
CA MET A 79 -21.62 17.16 0.30
C MET A 79 -20.78 16.70 -0.89
N THR A 80 -19.48 17.00 -0.82
CA THR A 80 -18.45 16.55 -1.75
C THR A 80 -17.24 16.05 -0.97
N ASP A 81 -16.29 15.42 -1.65
CA ASP A 81 -14.99 15.08 -1.09
C ASP A 81 -14.27 16.33 -0.53
N VAL A 82 -14.39 17.48 -1.20
CA VAL A 82 -13.80 18.75 -0.75
C VAL A 82 -14.43 19.26 0.56
N THR A 83 -15.76 19.18 0.69
CA THR A 83 -16.42 19.62 1.93
C THR A 83 -16.05 18.72 3.10
N LEU A 84 -15.93 17.40 2.88
CA LEU A 84 -15.50 16.47 3.93
C LEU A 84 -14.02 16.68 4.29
N ALA A 85 -13.16 17.00 3.34
CA ALA A 85 -11.77 17.36 3.61
C ALA A 85 -11.67 18.62 4.48
N GLY A 86 -12.52 19.64 4.22
CA GLY A 86 -12.65 20.82 5.07
C GLY A 86 -13.10 20.50 6.51
N ALA A 87 -13.80 19.38 6.70
CA ALA A 87 -14.19 18.85 8.01
C ALA A 87 -13.17 17.88 8.64
N GLY A 88 -11.95 17.79 8.07
CA GLY A 88 -10.86 17.01 8.63
C GLY A 88 -10.70 15.59 8.07
N LEU A 89 -11.44 15.22 7.01
CA LEU A 89 -11.18 13.98 6.28
C LEU A 89 -9.81 14.05 5.60
N THR A 90 -8.92 13.12 5.94
CA THR A 90 -7.64 12.93 5.24
C THR A 90 -7.66 11.62 4.47
N THR A 91 -7.10 11.63 3.27
CA THR A 91 -6.94 10.41 2.45
C THR A 91 -5.51 9.89 2.51
N SER A 92 -5.37 8.58 2.40
CA SER A 92 -4.08 7.92 2.24
C SER A 92 -3.45 8.29 0.90
N ALA A 93 -2.11 8.16 0.81
CA ALA A 93 -1.38 8.44 -0.42
C ALA A 93 -1.93 7.62 -1.60
N ASP A 94 -2.04 8.26 -2.77
CA ASP A 94 -2.57 7.70 -4.01
C ASP A 94 -4.05 7.26 -3.94
N VAL A 95 -4.79 7.51 -2.84
CA VAL A 95 -6.23 7.24 -2.76
C VAL A 95 -7.02 8.46 -3.22
N THR A 96 -7.95 8.24 -4.15
CA THR A 96 -8.94 9.23 -4.58
C THR A 96 -10.32 8.77 -4.17
N LEU A 97 -11.07 9.65 -3.50
CA LEU A 97 -12.45 9.43 -3.10
C LEU A 97 -13.37 10.35 -3.91
N VAL A 98 -14.49 9.80 -4.38
CA VAL A 98 -15.57 10.57 -4.97
C VAL A 98 -16.81 10.34 -4.12
N VAL A 99 -17.33 11.43 -3.56
CA VAL A 99 -18.54 11.42 -2.73
C VAL A 99 -19.69 11.98 -3.55
N THR A 100 -20.82 11.28 -3.55
CA THR A 100 -21.96 11.68 -4.37
C THR A 100 -23.25 11.49 -3.58
N PRO A 101 -23.92 12.60 -3.17
CA PRO A 101 -25.28 12.56 -2.64
C PRO A 101 -26.25 11.96 -3.66
N LYS A 102 -27.28 11.30 -3.16
CA LYS A 102 -28.27 10.55 -3.93
C LYS A 102 -29.64 10.63 -3.24
N ASP A 103 -30.68 10.21 -3.95
CA ASP A 103 -32.04 10.04 -3.43
C ASP A 103 -32.57 11.32 -2.77
N SER A 104 -32.45 12.45 -3.49
CA SER A 104 -32.77 13.80 -2.99
C SER A 104 -31.99 14.17 -1.72
N ASP A 105 -30.69 13.87 -1.73
CA ASP A 105 -29.73 14.13 -0.66
C ASP A 105 -30.02 13.42 0.67
N LYS A 106 -30.81 12.33 0.65
CA LYS A 106 -31.09 11.50 1.83
C LYS A 106 -30.18 10.27 1.92
N SER A 107 -29.44 9.99 0.86
CA SER A 107 -28.44 8.94 0.80
C SER A 107 -27.21 9.47 0.05
N TYR A 108 -26.14 8.70 0.07
CA TYR A 108 -24.91 8.98 -0.66
C TYR A 108 -24.19 7.69 -1.06
N THR A 109 -23.28 7.85 -2.03
CA THR A 109 -22.29 6.85 -2.40
C THR A 109 -20.89 7.41 -2.23
N ILE A 110 -19.94 6.57 -1.85
CA ILE A 110 -18.51 6.91 -1.81
C ILE A 110 -17.76 5.91 -2.66
N VAL A 111 -17.07 6.40 -3.69
CA VAL A 111 -16.27 5.58 -4.58
C VAL A 111 -14.79 5.87 -4.33
N GLY A 112 -14.07 4.87 -3.85
CA GLY A 112 -12.62 4.92 -3.64
C GLY A 112 -11.85 4.22 -4.77
N THR A 113 -10.72 4.82 -5.16
CA THR A 113 -9.75 4.27 -6.12
C THR A 113 -8.32 4.49 -5.64
N HIS A 114 -7.36 3.69 -6.13
CA HIS A 114 -5.94 3.83 -5.80
C HIS A 114 -5.11 3.99 -7.08
N GLY A 115 -4.24 5.00 -7.16
CA GLY A 115 -3.47 5.34 -8.36
C GLY A 115 -2.45 4.28 -8.82
N LYS A 116 -2.19 3.26 -8.00
CA LYS A 116 -1.34 2.09 -8.34
C LYS A 116 -2.11 0.83 -8.74
N LEU A 117 -3.44 0.88 -8.68
CA LEU A 117 -4.30 -0.22 -9.13
C LEU A 117 -4.97 0.15 -10.45
N PRO A 118 -5.43 -0.84 -11.25
CA PRO A 118 -6.22 -0.54 -12.43
C PRO A 118 -7.45 0.29 -12.08
N ASN A 119 -7.82 1.27 -12.90
CA ASN A 119 -9.01 2.10 -12.68
C ASN A 119 -10.33 1.30 -12.68
N THR A 120 -10.29 0.03 -13.10
CA THR A 120 -11.40 -0.92 -12.98
C THR A 120 -11.60 -1.40 -11.55
N HIS A 121 -10.61 -1.27 -10.67
CA HIS A 121 -10.68 -1.59 -9.25
C HIS A 121 -11.28 -0.42 -8.48
N LYS A 122 -12.57 -0.52 -8.16
CA LYS A 122 -13.31 0.50 -7.42
C LYS A 122 -13.94 -0.09 -6.18
N TRP A 123 -13.93 0.67 -5.08
CA TRP A 123 -14.64 0.33 -3.85
C TRP A 123 -15.77 1.33 -3.64
N THR A 124 -17.00 0.86 -3.82
CA THR A 124 -18.19 1.69 -3.73
C THR A 124 -18.94 1.35 -2.45
N TYR A 125 -19.00 2.30 -1.53
CA TYR A 125 -19.94 2.27 -0.41
C TYR A 125 -21.27 2.89 -0.85
N ASP A 126 -22.37 2.22 -0.55
CA ASP A 126 -23.73 2.72 -0.74
C ASP A 126 -24.44 2.76 0.63
N SER A 127 -24.77 3.98 1.08
CA SER A 127 -25.44 4.24 2.36
C SER A 127 -26.83 3.62 2.49
N VAL A 128 -27.54 3.37 1.38
CA VAL A 128 -28.86 2.71 1.41
C VAL A 128 -28.71 1.23 1.80
N THR A 129 -27.65 0.59 1.28
CA THR A 129 -27.40 -0.84 1.55
C THR A 129 -26.48 -1.07 2.75
N GLY A 130 -25.74 -0.03 3.17
CA GLY A 130 -24.69 -0.10 4.19
C GLY A 130 -23.50 -0.96 3.79
N LYS A 131 -23.32 -1.26 2.49
CA LYS A 131 -22.29 -2.19 2.00
C LYS A 131 -21.25 -1.49 1.15
N THR A 132 -19.99 -1.89 1.33
CA THR A 132 -18.91 -1.60 0.40
C THR A 132 -18.75 -2.76 -0.57
N THR A 133 -18.86 -2.47 -1.87
CA THR A 133 -18.68 -3.44 -2.95
C THR A 133 -17.40 -3.16 -3.70
N LYS A 134 -16.66 -4.22 -4.05
CA LYS A 134 -15.50 -4.11 -4.94
C LYS A 134 -15.94 -4.46 -6.35
N THR A 135 -15.73 -3.55 -7.29
CA THR A 135 -15.86 -3.82 -8.73
C THR A 135 -14.47 -4.04 -9.29
N THR A 136 -14.31 -5.08 -10.11
CA THR A 136 -13.12 -5.35 -10.92
C THR A 136 -13.63 -5.79 -12.29
N SER A 137 -13.72 -4.85 -13.22
CA SER A 137 -13.93 -5.18 -14.65
C SER A 137 -12.65 -5.74 -15.25
#